data_AF-A0A9K3M6A3-F1
#
_entry.id   AF-A0A9K3M6A3-F1
#
_cell.length_a   1.000
_cell.length_b   1.000
_cell.length_c   1.000
_cell.angle_alpha   90.00
_cell.angle_beta   90.00
_cell.angle_gamma   90.00
#
_symmetry.space_group_name_H-M   'P 1'
#
loop_
_entity.id
_entity.type
_entity.pdbx_description
1 polymer ?
#
loop_
_entity_poly.entity_id
_entity_poly.type
_entity_poly.pdbx_seq_one_letter_code
_entity_poly.pdbx_strand_id
1 'polypeptide(L)'
;MQHGPLSIQNSVFPSPSSSAVVFKLQPESLMKTTLSRTLEILLSLLIRISVVEKTLVTAGYAPNDAPKLPEGFCKHGDITATTGECMCHWQHKDGCKGAGCQYQMGLSFYHYSCNDCECVPEP
;
A
#
# COMPACT_ATOMS: atom_id res chain seq x y z
N MET A 1 -28.25 48.27 -30.95
CA MET A 1 -26.81 48.14 -31.30
C MET A 1 -26.56 46.64 -31.47
N GLN A 2 -26.98 46.02 -32.58
CA GLN A 2 -26.27 45.94 -33.87
C GLN A 2 -24.80 45.52 -33.70
N HIS A 3 -24.56 44.21 -33.68
CA HIS A 3 -23.28 43.62 -34.10
C HIS A 3 -23.57 42.78 -35.36
N GLY A 4 -22.94 43.19 -36.46
CA GLY A 4 -22.94 42.50 -37.74
C GLY A 4 -21.96 41.31 -37.78
N PRO A 5 -21.63 40.77 -38.97
CA PRO A 5 -22.01 39.40 -39.32
C PRO A 5 -20.84 38.46 -39.67
N LEU A 6 -21.20 37.16 -39.70
CA LEU A 6 -20.70 36.05 -40.53
C LEU A 6 -19.40 36.24 -41.32
N SER A 7 -18.41 35.38 -41.03
CA SER A 7 -17.51 34.84 -42.06
C SER A 7 -16.87 33.55 -41.55
N ILE A 8 -17.37 32.38 -41.99
CA ILE A 8 -16.59 31.13 -41.97
C ILE A 8 -16.57 30.60 -43.39
N GLN A 9 -15.35 30.36 -43.85
CA GLN A 9 -14.95 30.12 -45.22
C GLN A 9 -15.38 28.73 -45.69
N ASN A 10 -15.96 28.69 -46.89
CA ASN A 10 -16.02 27.50 -47.73
C ASN A 10 -14.60 27.10 -48.14
N SER A 11 -14.22 25.86 -47.87
CA SER A 11 -13.11 25.20 -48.57
C SER A 11 -13.64 23.90 -49.18
N VAL A 12 -14.01 24.03 -50.45
CA VAL A 12 -14.11 22.95 -51.43
C VAL A 12 -12.73 22.32 -51.55
N PHE A 13 -12.62 21.00 -51.32
CA PHE A 13 -11.48 20.22 -51.80
C PHE A 13 -11.95 18.96 -52.52
N PRO A 14 -11.24 18.58 -53.60
CA PRO A 14 -11.78 17.78 -54.69
C PRO A 14 -11.68 16.28 -54.44
N SER A 15 -12.64 15.56 -55.01
CA SER A 15 -12.58 14.12 -55.26
C SER A 15 -11.47 13.78 -56.25
N PRO A 16 -10.60 12.79 -55.96
CA PRO A 16 -9.87 12.07 -56.99
C PRO A 16 -10.38 10.63 -57.10
N SER A 17 -11.01 10.35 -58.25
CA SER A 17 -10.89 9.13 -59.04
C SER A 17 -10.51 7.82 -58.31
N SER A 18 -11.48 6.92 -58.16
CA SER A 18 -11.27 5.50 -57.92
C SER A 18 -10.42 4.87 -59.02
N SER A 19 -9.15 4.60 -58.72
CA SER A 19 -8.41 3.51 -59.34
C SER A 19 -8.31 2.39 -58.31
N ALA A 20 -9.03 1.30 -58.55
CA ALA A 20 -8.97 0.11 -57.72
C ALA A 20 -7.60 -0.55 -57.89
N VAL A 21 -6.71 -0.35 -56.92
CA VAL A 21 -5.48 -1.15 -56.81
C VAL A 21 -5.88 -2.46 -56.12
N VAL A 22 -5.90 -3.55 -56.90
CA VAL A 22 -6.04 -4.90 -56.35
C VAL A 22 -4.76 -5.24 -55.61
N PHE A 23 -4.75 -5.00 -54.29
CA PHE A 23 -3.70 -5.48 -53.41
C PHE A 23 -3.84 -6.99 -53.25
N LYS A 24 -2.94 -7.73 -53.91
CA LYS A 24 -2.77 -9.16 -53.74
C LYS A 24 -2.12 -9.39 -52.37
N LEU A 25 -2.92 -9.60 -51.34
CA LEU A 25 -2.46 -9.96 -50.00
C LEU A 25 -1.73 -11.31 -50.07
N GLN A 26 -0.42 -11.28 -49.87
CA GLN A 26 0.46 -12.45 -49.80
C GLN A 26 0.38 -13.01 -48.35
N PRO A 27 -0.22 -14.20 -48.12
CA PRO A 27 -0.58 -14.68 -46.77
C PRO A 27 0.60 -15.17 -45.90
N GLU A 28 1.79 -15.31 -46.48
CA GLU A 28 2.95 -15.96 -45.85
C GLU A 28 3.65 -15.10 -44.76
N SER A 29 3.43 -13.79 -44.77
CA SER A 29 4.08 -12.86 -43.82
C SER A 29 3.27 -12.66 -42.52
N LEU A 30 1.97 -12.97 -42.55
CA LEU A 30 1.06 -12.74 -41.43
C LEU A 30 1.25 -13.78 -40.31
N MET A 31 1.62 -15.02 -40.65
CA MET A 31 1.72 -16.12 -39.69
C MET A 31 2.98 -16.05 -38.81
N LYS A 32 4.13 -15.62 -39.38
CA LYS A 32 5.41 -15.54 -38.65
C LYS A 32 5.42 -14.45 -37.59
N THR A 33 4.80 -13.31 -37.88
CA THR A 33 4.75 -12.15 -36.98
C THR A 33 3.84 -12.39 -35.77
N THR A 34 2.79 -13.19 -35.96
CA THR A 34 1.85 -13.54 -34.89
C THR A 34 2.45 -14.56 -33.91
N LEU A 35 3.16 -15.57 -34.44
CA LEU A 35 3.80 -16.61 -33.64
C LEU A 35 4.94 -16.05 -32.74
N SER A 36 5.75 -15.12 -33.27
CA SER A 36 6.81 -14.45 -32.51
C SER A 36 6.24 -13.60 -31.38
N ARG A 37 5.18 -12.82 -31.63
CA ARG A 37 4.54 -11.99 -30.60
C ARG A 37 3.91 -12.81 -29.48
N THR A 38 3.32 -13.97 -29.79
CA THR A 38 2.77 -14.87 -28.76
C THR A 38 3.85 -15.48 -27.87
N LEU A 39 5.04 -15.76 -28.41
CA LEU A 39 6.15 -16.32 -27.66
C LEU A 39 6.74 -15.30 -26.67
N GLU A 40 6.90 -14.04 -27.10
CA GLU A 40 7.37 -12.94 -26.23
C GLU A 40 6.41 -12.68 -25.06
N ILE A 41 5.10 -12.70 -25.31
CA ILE A 41 4.08 -12.52 -24.25
C ILE A 41 4.15 -13.68 -23.26
N LEU A 42 4.23 -14.92 -23.74
CA LEU A 42 4.31 -16.11 -22.89
C LEU A 42 5.58 -16.08 -22.01
N LEU A 43 6.72 -15.70 -22.61
CA LEU A 43 8.00 -15.57 -21.89
C LEU A 43 7.93 -14.49 -20.81
N SER A 44 7.31 -13.34 -21.10
CA SER A 44 7.12 -12.25 -20.13
C SER A 44 6.22 -12.63 -18.95
N LEU A 45 5.21 -13.47 -19.18
CA LEU A 45 4.31 -13.95 -18.12
C LEU A 45 5.05 -14.89 -17.15
N LEU A 46 5.88 -15.79 -17.69
CA LEU A 46 6.65 -16.75 -16.90
C LEU A 46 7.68 -16.04 -15.99
N ILE A 47 8.33 -14.98 -16.46
CA ILE A 47 9.29 -14.18 -15.66
C ILE A 47 8.60 -13.52 -14.45
N ARG A 48 7.36 -13.02 -14.60
CA ARG A 48 6.64 -12.38 -13.48
C ARG A 48 6.20 -13.39 -12.41
N ILE A 49 5.95 -14.64 -12.78
CA ILE A 49 5.53 -15.70 -11.85
C ILE A 49 6.71 -16.16 -10.96
N SER A 50 7.95 -16.07 -11.45
CA SER A 50 9.14 -16.46 -10.69
C SER A 50 9.52 -15.50 -9.55
N VAL A 51 9.01 -14.26 -9.52
CA VAL A 51 9.32 -13.25 -8.49
C VAL A 51 8.32 -13.31 -7.33
N VAL A 52 7.82 -14.50 -7.00
CA VAL A 52 7.01 -14.76 -5.80
C VAL A 52 7.75 -15.79 -4.93
N GLU A 53 9.05 -15.59 -4.73
CA GLU A 53 9.81 -16.37 -3.75
C GLU A 53 9.69 -15.72 -2.35
N LYS A 54 8.69 -16.23 -1.62
CA LYS A 54 8.79 -16.65 -0.21
C LYS A 54 9.53 -15.70 0.75
N THR A 55 8.92 -14.58 1.10
CA THR A 55 9.11 -14.02 2.45
C THR A 55 8.36 -14.89 3.46
N LEU A 56 9.01 -15.97 3.89
CA LEU A 56 8.54 -16.77 5.02
C LEU A 56 8.78 -15.95 6.30
N VAL A 57 7.81 -15.12 6.67
CA VAL A 57 7.83 -14.41 7.96
C VAL A 57 7.63 -15.47 9.04
N THR A 58 8.73 -15.89 9.68
CA THR A 58 8.66 -16.75 10.86
C THR A 58 8.15 -15.88 12.01
N ALA A 59 6.92 -16.11 12.46
CA ALA A 59 6.45 -15.50 13.69
C ALA A 59 7.33 -16.03 14.83
N GLY A 60 8.25 -15.20 15.33
CA GLY A 60 9.09 -15.54 16.47
C GLY A 60 8.20 -15.85 17.68
N TYR A 61 8.56 -16.87 18.46
CA TYR A 61 7.91 -17.14 19.73
C TYR A 61 8.07 -15.94 20.66
N ALA A 62 7.03 -15.62 21.43
CA ALA A 62 7.15 -14.62 22.49
C ALA A 62 8.22 -15.09 23.49
N PRO A 63 9.10 -14.20 23.97
CA PRO A 63 10.10 -14.55 24.97
C PRO A 63 9.41 -15.12 26.23
N ASN A 64 10.02 -16.15 26.82
CA ASN A 64 9.50 -16.79 28.04
C ASN A 64 9.80 -15.98 29.31
N ASP A 65 10.75 -15.05 29.23
CA ASP A 65 11.22 -14.26 30.36
C ASP A 65 10.69 -12.83 30.28
N ALA A 66 10.14 -12.34 31.39
CA ALA A 66 9.77 -10.93 31.52
C ALA A 66 11.03 -10.05 31.57
N PRO A 67 11.02 -8.86 30.93
CA PRO A 67 12.15 -7.94 31.02
C PRO A 67 12.33 -7.44 32.47
N LYS A 68 13.56 -7.11 32.84
CA LYS A 68 13.86 -6.48 34.14
C LYS A 68 13.40 -5.02 34.09
N LEU A 69 12.31 -4.72 34.79
CA LEU A 69 11.72 -3.40 34.85
C LEU A 69 12.18 -2.63 36.10
N PRO A 70 12.30 -1.30 36.03
CA PRO A 70 12.64 -0.50 37.20
C PRO A 70 11.52 -0.57 38.25
N GLU A 71 11.88 -0.42 39.51
CA GLU A 71 10.92 -0.46 40.61
C GLU A 71 9.91 0.70 40.48
N GLY A 72 8.62 0.39 40.59
CA GLY A 72 7.56 1.39 40.44
C GLY A 72 7.37 1.90 39.01
N PHE A 73 7.86 1.18 38.00
CA PHE A 73 7.65 1.50 36.57
C PHE A 73 6.16 1.73 36.24
N CYS A 74 5.26 0.91 36.77
CA CYS A 74 3.84 0.91 36.43
C CYS A 74 2.98 1.06 37.70
N LYS A 75 2.69 2.30 38.12
CA LYS A 75 1.94 2.56 39.38
C LYS A 75 0.42 2.54 39.24
N HIS A 76 -0.10 2.80 38.04
CA HIS A 76 -1.54 2.86 37.70
C HIS A 76 -1.87 1.96 36.49
N GLY A 77 -1.24 0.79 36.45
CA GLY A 77 -1.43 -0.15 35.35
C GLY A 77 -0.89 -1.53 35.66
N ASP A 78 -1.06 -2.40 34.67
CA ASP A 78 -0.59 -3.77 34.68
C ASP A 78 0.60 -3.94 33.73
N ILE A 79 1.63 -4.65 34.18
CA ILE A 79 2.79 -4.99 33.35
C ILE A 79 2.45 -6.22 32.50
N THR A 80 2.63 -6.11 31.19
CA THR A 80 2.48 -7.26 30.28
C THR A 80 3.64 -8.24 30.48
N ALA A 81 3.31 -9.54 30.61
CA ALA A 81 4.30 -10.56 30.93
C ALA A 81 5.37 -10.75 29.83
N THR A 82 5.00 -10.55 28.56
CA THR A 82 5.86 -10.87 27.41
C THR A 82 6.57 -9.66 26.82
N THR A 83 5.94 -8.48 26.82
CA THR A 83 6.52 -7.26 26.25
C THR A 83 7.08 -6.31 27.32
N GLY A 84 6.67 -6.46 28.59
CA GLY A 84 7.08 -5.55 29.66
C GLY A 84 6.55 -4.14 29.51
N GLU A 85 5.45 -3.99 28.78
CA GLU A 85 4.75 -2.73 28.61
C GLU A 85 3.87 -2.48 29.84
N CYS A 86 3.76 -1.22 30.25
CA CYS A 86 2.81 -0.81 31.27
C CYS A 86 1.49 -0.46 30.58
N MET A 87 0.45 -1.22 30.88
CA MET A 87 -0.90 -1.04 30.34
C MET A 87 -1.75 -0.36 31.39
N CYS A 88 -2.19 0.88 31.15
CA CYS A 88 -2.94 1.64 32.15
C CYS A 88 -4.30 0.97 32.43
N HIS A 89 -4.80 1.10 33.66
CA HIS A 89 -6.04 0.45 34.05
C HIS A 89 -7.25 1.02 33.31
N TRP A 90 -7.57 0.40 32.18
CA TRP A 90 -8.71 0.81 31.36
C TRP A 90 -10.04 0.69 32.13
N GLN A 91 -10.15 -0.23 33.10
CA GLN A 91 -11.34 -0.38 33.94
C GLN A 91 -11.62 0.88 34.77
N HIS A 92 -10.58 1.64 35.10
CA HIS A 92 -10.65 2.90 35.83
C HIS A 92 -10.62 4.13 34.91
N LYS A 93 -10.58 3.92 33.58
CA LYS A 93 -10.38 4.98 32.58
C LYS A 93 -9.09 5.77 32.79
N ASP A 94 -8.09 5.13 33.38
CA ASP A 94 -6.74 5.68 33.46
C ASP A 94 -6.18 5.80 32.03
N GLY A 95 -5.45 6.88 31.77
CA GLY A 95 -4.82 7.10 30.47
C GLY A 95 -3.31 7.30 30.59
N CYS A 96 -2.65 7.43 29.45
CA CYS A 96 -1.20 7.55 29.38
C CYS A 96 -0.78 8.97 29.02
N LYS A 97 0.14 9.53 29.79
CA LYS A 97 0.75 10.84 29.54
C LYS A 97 2.24 10.67 29.26
N GLY A 98 2.73 11.31 28.20
CA GLY A 98 4.15 11.24 27.78
C GLY A 98 4.29 11.12 26.27
N ALA A 99 5.51 11.34 25.76
CA ALA A 99 5.79 11.30 24.32
C ALA A 99 5.73 9.89 23.71
N GLY A 100 5.92 8.85 24.53
CA GLY A 100 5.91 7.45 24.11
C GLY A 100 4.60 6.69 24.34
N CYS A 101 3.53 7.39 24.70
CA CYS A 101 2.23 6.77 24.95
C CYS A 101 1.59 6.22 23.66
N GLN A 102 1.10 4.99 23.74
CA GLN A 102 0.41 4.29 22.66
C GLN A 102 -1.05 4.10 23.02
N TYR A 103 -1.91 4.24 22.01
CA TYR A 103 -3.36 4.09 22.13
C TYR A 103 -3.87 3.14 21.06
N GLN A 104 -4.32 1.96 21.45
CA GLN A 104 -4.87 0.98 20.53
C GLN A 104 -6.05 0.26 21.16
N MET A 105 -7.15 0.10 20.41
CA MET A 105 -8.33 -0.67 20.84
C MET A 105 -8.94 -0.19 22.17
N GLY A 106 -8.83 1.11 22.48
CA GLY A 106 -9.32 1.68 23.75
C GLY A 106 -8.41 1.43 24.95
N LEU A 107 -7.22 0.82 24.74
CA LEU A 107 -6.19 0.65 25.75
C LEU A 107 -5.14 1.75 25.57
N SER A 108 -4.62 2.24 26.69
CA SER A 108 -3.47 3.14 26.73
C SER A 108 -2.30 2.44 27.42
N PHE A 109 -1.13 2.52 26.82
CA PHE A 109 0.06 1.80 27.30
C PHE A 109 1.34 2.47 26.86
N TYR A 110 2.45 2.13 27.50
CA TYR A 110 3.78 2.57 27.12
C TYR A 110 4.84 1.51 27.39
N HIS A 111 5.91 1.59 26.61
CA HIS A 111 7.05 0.70 26.73
C HIS A 111 8.03 1.19 27.80
N TYR A 112 8.77 0.28 28.42
CA TYR A 112 9.75 0.60 29.48
C TYR A 112 10.91 1.50 29.06
N SER A 113 11.10 1.67 27.76
CA SER A 113 12.06 2.63 27.21
C SER A 113 11.57 4.08 27.28
N CYS A 114 10.30 4.32 27.59
CA CYS A 114 9.75 5.66 27.76
C CYS A 114 10.00 6.16 29.19
N ASN A 115 10.86 7.17 29.33
CA ASN A 115 11.25 7.71 30.64
C ASN A 115 10.31 8.81 31.14
N ASP A 116 9.53 9.41 30.25
CA ASP A 116 8.57 10.48 30.53
C ASP A 116 7.11 10.00 30.52
N CYS A 117 6.89 8.69 30.33
CA CYS A 117 5.56 8.11 30.31
C CYS A 117 5.09 7.72 31.71
N GLU A 118 3.82 8.06 32.00
CA GLU A 118 3.14 7.68 33.22
C GLU A 118 1.67 7.36 32.94
N CYS A 119 1.12 6.39 33.68
CA CYS A 119 -0.34 6.19 33.74
C CYS A 119 -0.91 7.19 34.75
N VAL A 120 -1.90 7.97 34.30
CA VAL A 120 -2.57 8.99 35.10
C VAL A 120 -4.06 8.65 35.25
N PRO A 121 -4.65 8.89 36.43
CA PRO A 121 -6.09 8.73 36.63
C PRO A 121 -6.87 9.77 35.80
N GLU A 122 -7.92 9.34 35.11
CA GLU A 122 -8.87 10.17 34.35
C GLU A 122 -8.25 11.40 33.64
N PRO A 123 -7.41 11.19 32.61
CA PRO A 123 -6.78 12.27 31.85
C PRO A 123 -7.72 13.07 30.94
#